data_AF-A0A7S3GQY0-F1
#
_entry.id   AF-A0A7S3GQY0-F1
#
_cell.length_a   1.000
_cell.length_b   1.000
_cell.length_c   1.000
_cell.angle_alpha   90.00
_cell.angle_beta   90.00
_cell.angle_gamma   90.00
#
_symmetry.space_group_name_H-M   'P 1'
#
loop_
_entity.id
_entity.type
_entity.pdbx_description
1 polymer ?
#
loop_
_entity_poly.entity_id
_entity_poly.type
_entity_poly.pdbx_seq_one_letter_code
_entity_poly.pdbx_strand_id
1 'polypeptide(L)'
;MNSCIKEPHSYLAVFVMQRDGNARLDFIQNMEYKFVELLACNFQASPEEVVRQQITFRYNSVKSRLALMQGRLQDINALVKVKSPALLLQLHKAPPRAGSRR
;
A
#
# COMPACT_ATOMS: atom_id res chain seq x y z
N MET A 1 5.92 9.47 12.18
CA MET A 1 5.80 8.45 11.10
C MET A 1 6.40 8.90 9.76
N ASN A 2 5.96 10.01 9.15
CA ASN A 2 6.50 10.45 7.85
C ASN A 2 8.03 10.65 7.86
N SER A 3 8.60 11.21 8.93
CA SER A 3 10.06 11.37 9.05
C SER A 3 10.80 10.02 9.10
N CYS A 4 10.23 8.99 9.73
CA CYS A 4 10.80 7.63 9.72
C CYS A 4 10.81 6.99 8.32
N ILE A 5 9.88 7.39 7.45
CA ILE A 5 9.83 6.93 6.06
C ILE A 5 10.85 7.69 5.20
N LYS A 6 10.98 9.00 5.41
CA LYS A 6 11.81 9.89 4.60
C LYS A 6 13.29 9.85 5.00
N GLU A 7 13.59 9.66 6.28
CA GLU A 7 14.91 9.82 6.88
C GLU A 7 15.21 8.65 7.85
N PRO A 8 15.33 7.41 7.34
CA PRO A 8 15.43 6.21 8.18
C PRO A 8 16.73 6.13 9.01
N HIS A 9 17.77 6.88 8.63
CA HIS A 9 19.03 6.95 9.39
C HIS A 9 18.92 7.84 10.63
N SER A 10 18.01 8.81 10.61
CA SER A 10 17.80 9.80 11.67
C SER A 10 16.58 9.48 12.53
N TYR A 11 15.56 8.83 11.96
CA TYR A 11 14.32 8.49 12.65
C TYR A 11 13.96 7.02 12.47
N LEU A 12 13.76 6.34 13.59
CA LEU A 12 13.42 4.93 13.67
C LEU A 12 11.99 4.77 14.18
N ALA A 13 11.32 3.73 13.70
CA ALA A 13 10.04 3.26 14.24
C ALA A 13 10.19 1.77 14.57
N VAL A 14 10.13 1.43 15.85
CA VAL A 14 10.35 0.07 16.35
C VAL A 14 9.04 -0.46 16.91
N PHE A 15 8.54 -1.55 16.34
CA PHE A 15 7.32 -2.19 16.81
C PHE A 15 7.63 -3.54 17.46
N VAL A 16 7.38 -3.64 18.76
CA VAL A 16 7.62 -4.85 19.55
C VAL A 16 6.28 -5.47 19.93
N MET A 17 6.05 -6.69 19.47
CA MET A 17 4.86 -7.48 19.82
C MET A 17 5.20 -8.50 20.90
N GLN A 18 4.35 -8.59 21.92
CA GLN A 18 4.45 -9.54 23.00
C GLN A 18 3.51 -10.74 22.75
N ARG A 19 3.77 -11.87 23.42
CA ARG A 19 3.00 -13.11 23.23
C ARG A 19 1.58 -13.04 23.78
N ASP A 20 1.32 -12.11 24.69
CA ASP A 20 0.02 -11.84 25.30
C ASP A 20 -0.91 -10.99 24.39
N GLY A 21 -0.44 -10.61 23.20
CA GLY A 21 -1.17 -9.78 22.27
C GLY A 21 -1.01 -8.28 22.50
N ASN A 22 -0.27 -7.85 23.53
CA ASN A 22 0.11 -6.45 23.68
C ASN A 22 1.28 -6.13 22.75
N ALA A 23 1.39 -4.88 22.35
CA ALA A 23 2.51 -4.41 21.55
C ALA A 23 2.83 -2.95 21.87
N ARG A 24 4.06 -2.54 21.58
CA ARG A 24 4.52 -1.16 21.76
C ARG A 24 5.21 -0.69 20.49
N LEU A 25 4.84 0.51 20.04
CA LEU A 25 5.48 1.21 18.94
C LEU A 25 6.25 2.40 19.50
N ASP A 26 7.56 2.40 19.31
CA ASP A 26 8.43 3.50 19.71
C ASP A 26 8.94 4.24 18.48
N PHE A 27 8.76 5.56 18.47
CA PHE A 27 9.40 6.46 17.53
C PHE A 27 10.63 7.06 18.18
N ILE A 28 11.79 6.82 17.58
CA ILE A 28 13.09 7.16 18.14
C ILE A 28 13.83 8.05 17.16
N GLN A 29 14.47 9.10 17.66
CA GLN A 29 15.42 9.90 16.90
C GLN A 29 16.85 9.49 17.26
N ASN A 30 17.64 9.19 16.24
CA ASN A 30 19.08 9.05 16.36
C ASN A 30 19.72 10.44 16.29
N MET A 31 20.29 10.90 17.40
CA MET A 31 21.05 12.15 17.46
C MET A 31 22.56 11.91 17.36
N GLU A 32 22.99 10.78 16.80
CA GLU A 32 24.39 10.32 16.64
C GLU A 32 25.08 9.90 17.94
N TYR A 33 24.98 10.71 19.00
CA TYR A 33 25.54 10.41 20.32
C TYR A 33 24.53 9.81 21.30
N LYS A 34 23.24 9.83 20.95
CA LYS A 34 22.14 9.33 21.78
C LYS A 34 20.91 9.00 20.95
N PHE A 35 20.20 7.96 21.36
CA PHE A 35 18.83 7.70 20.91
C PHE A 35 17.84 8.36 21.86
N VAL A 36 16.92 9.15 21.30
CA VAL A 36 15.87 9.83 22.06
C VAL A 36 14.51 9.29 21.62
N GLU A 37 13.75 8.77 22.57
CA GLU A 37 12.35 8.42 22.33
C GLU A 37 11.53 9.71 22.15
N LEU A 38 10.82 9.82 21.03
CA LEU A 38 9.96 10.95 20.72
C LEU A 38 8.50 10.67 21.09
N LEU A 39 8.06 9.43 20.89
CA LEU A 39 6.69 9.00 21.12
C LEU A 39 6.66 7.48 21.32
N ALA A 40 5.93 7.04 22.34
CA ALA A 40 5.58 5.64 22.56
C ALA A 40 4.07 5.46 22.46
N CYS A 41 3.63 4.41 21.77
CA CYS A 41 2.23 4.04 21.66
C CYS A 41 2.03 2.58 22.06
N ASN A 42 1.09 2.33 22.96
CA ASN A 42 0.69 0.98 23.31
C ASN A 42 -0.42 0.50 22.37
N PHE A 43 -0.30 -0.75 21.94
CA PHE A 43 -1.22 -1.43 21.05
C PHE A 43 -1.68 -2.73 21.70
N GLN A 44 -2.84 -3.18 21.28
CA GLN A 44 -3.41 -4.47 21.68
C GLN A 44 -3.94 -5.19 20.45
N ALA A 45 -3.76 -6.50 20.41
CA ALA A 45 -4.33 -7.37 19.41
C ALA A 45 -5.85 -7.18 19.37
N SER A 46 -6.38 -6.88 18.17
CA SER A 46 -7.81 -6.67 18.01
C SER A 46 -8.58 -7.99 18.13
N PRO A 47 -9.81 -7.98 18.66
CA PRO A 47 -10.67 -9.17 18.66
C PRO A 47 -10.93 -9.71 17.26
N GLU A 48 -11.18 -11.01 17.14
CA GLU A 48 -11.37 -11.69 15.85
C GLU A 48 -12.49 -11.05 15.01
N GLU A 49 -13.59 -10.65 15.63
CA GLU A 49 -14.71 -9.99 14.94
C GLU A 49 -14.29 -8.68 14.28
N VAL A 50 -13.45 -7.87 14.96
CA VAL A 50 -12.91 -6.64 14.40
C VAL A 50 -11.96 -6.95 13.24
N VAL A 51 -11.12 -7.98 13.39
CA VAL A 51 -10.21 -8.44 12.32
C VAL A 51 -11.02 -8.88 11.09
N ARG A 52 -12.09 -9.65 11.28
CA ARG A 52 -12.99 -10.13 10.21
C ARG A 52 -13.67 -8.96 9.49
N GLN A 53 -14.16 -7.97 10.23
CA GLN A 53 -14.73 -6.75 9.67
C GLN A 53 -13.71 -5.97 8.85
N GLN A 54 -12.48 -5.79 9.37
CA GLN A 54 -11.40 -5.10 8.66
C GLN A 54 -11.01 -5.83 7.36
N ILE A 55 -10.89 -7.16 7.39
CA ILE A 55 -10.61 -7.97 6.20
C ILE A 55 -11.72 -7.78 5.16
N THR A 56 -12.98 -7.89 5.59
CA THR A 56 -14.16 -7.77 4.71
C THR A 56 -14.21 -6.38 4.07
N PHE A 57 -14.02 -5.33 4.85
CA PHE A 57 -13.97 -3.95 4.36
C PHE A 57 -12.86 -3.75 3.33
N ARG A 58 -11.63 -4.18 3.64
CA ARG A 58 -10.47 -4.03 2.74
C ARG A 58 -10.68 -4.78 1.44
N TYR A 59 -11.17 -6.03 1.51
CA TYR A 59 -11.49 -6.83 0.33
C TYR A 59 -12.52 -6.13 -0.56
N ASN A 60 -13.65 -5.70 0.01
CA ASN A 60 -14.71 -5.05 -0.74
C ASN A 60 -14.27 -3.71 -1.34
N SER A 61 -13.46 -2.93 -0.61
CA SER A 61 -12.90 -1.67 -1.12
C SER A 61 -12.03 -1.90 -2.37
N VAL A 62 -11.13 -2.88 -2.31
CA VAL A 62 -10.28 -3.24 -3.46
C VAL A 62 -11.11 -3.81 -4.61
N LYS A 63 -12.08 -4.68 -4.33
CA LYS A 63 -12.99 -5.25 -5.33
C LYS A 63 -13.76 -4.16 -6.07
N SER A 64 -14.34 -3.21 -5.34
CA SER A 64 -15.08 -2.07 -5.92
C SER A 64 -14.17 -1.17 -6.75
N ARG A 65 -12.96 -0.88 -6.26
CA ARG A 65 -11.96 -0.11 -7.02
C ARG A 65 -11.56 -0.82 -8.31
N LEU A 66 -11.38 -2.14 -8.28
CA LEU A 66 -11.05 -2.94 -9.46
C LEU A 66 -12.19 -2.89 -10.48
N ALA A 67 -13.44 -3.09 -10.05
CA ALA A 67 -14.60 -3.04 -10.94
C ALA A 67 -14.71 -1.68 -11.64
N LEU A 68 -14.50 -0.57 -10.90
CA LEU A 68 -14.49 0.78 -11.48
C LEU A 68 -13.37 0.97 -12.51
N MET A 69 -12.16 0.49 -12.23
CA MET A 69 -11.04 0.61 -13.15
C MET A 69 -11.23 -0.26 -14.40
N GLN A 70 -11.80 -1.45 -14.24
CA GLN A 70 -12.16 -2.34 -15.36
C GLN A 70 -13.22 -1.70 -16.25
N GLY A 71 -14.27 -1.10 -15.67
CA GLY A 71 -15.28 -0.36 -16.43
C GLY A 71 -14.66 0.78 -17.25
N ARG A 72 -13.82 1.61 -16.61
CA ARG A 72 -13.10 2.70 -17.31
C ARG A 72 -12.23 2.19 -18.46
N LEU A 73 -11.53 1.08 -18.27
CA LEU A 73 -10.72 0.48 -19.34
C LEU A 73 -11.59 -0.03 -20.49
N GLN A 74 -12.75 -0.63 -20.20
CA GLN A 74 -13.68 -1.08 -21.23
C GLN A 74 -14.25 0.10 -22.03
N ASP A 75 -14.62 1.19 -21.37
CA ASP A 75 -15.11 2.42 -22.02
C ASP A 75 -14.06 3.02 -22.96
N ILE A 76 -12.81 3.13 -22.48
CA ILE A 76 -11.68 3.60 -23.31
C ILE A 76 -11.45 2.66 -24.49
N ASN A 77 -11.45 1.34 -24.27
CA ASN A 77 -11.27 0.37 -25.34
C ASN A 77 -12.38 0.48 -26.41
N ALA A 78 -13.63 0.62 -25.99
CA ALA A 78 -14.76 0.83 -26.90
C ALA A 78 -14.61 2.15 -27.69
N LEU A 79 -14.20 3.23 -27.03
CA LEU A 79 -13.98 4.52 -27.68
C LEU A 79 -12.87 4.47 -28.74
N VAL A 80 -11.74 3.82 -28.43
CA VAL A 80 -10.63 3.66 -29.38
C VAL A 80 -11.05 2.79 -30.57
N LYS A 81 -11.83 1.72 -30.36
CA LYS A 81 -12.40 0.90 -31.45
C LYS A 81 -13.22 1.72 -32.44
N VAL A 82 -14.01 2.67 -31.95
CA VAL A 82 -14.88 3.50 -32.79
C VAL A 82 -14.10 4.62 -33.49
N LYS A 83 -13.20 5.32 -32.76
CA LYS A 83 -12.58 6.55 -33.27
C LYS A 83 -11.25 6.33 -33.99
N SER A 84 -10.49 5.31 -33.62
CA SER A 84 -9.11 5.11 -34.12
C SER A 84 -8.72 3.62 -34.17
N PRO A 85 -9.34 2.81 -35.06
CA PRO A 85 -9.05 1.38 -35.15
C PRO A 85 -7.58 1.07 -35.51
N ALA A 86 -6.88 1.97 -36.21
CA ALA A 86 -5.46 1.83 -36.53
C ALA A 86 -4.54 1.84 -35.28
N LEU A 87 -4.93 2.56 -34.21
CA LEU A 87 -4.20 2.59 -32.94
C LEU A 87 -4.29 1.25 -32.19
N LEU A 88 -5.39 0.51 -32.33
CA LEU A 88 -5.54 -0.84 -31.75
C LEU A 88 -4.62 -1.85 -32.41
N LEU A 89 -4.47 -1.77 -33.74
CA LEU A 89 -3.54 -2.63 -34.48
C LEU A 89 -2.08 -2.37 -34.08
N GLN A 90 -1.74 -1.14 -33.72
CA GLN A 90 -0.41 -0.78 -33.22
C GLN A 90 -0.20 -1.21 -31.76
N LEU A 91 -1.19 -1.05 -30.89
CA LEU A 91 -1.14 -1.56 -29.50
C LEU A 91 -1.03 -3.08 -29.46
N HIS A 92 -1.73 -3.81 -30.33
CA HIS A 92 -1.65 -5.26 -30.42
C HIS A 92 -0.30 -5.76 -30.98
N LYS A 93 0.44 -4.89 -31.69
CA LYS A 93 1.81 -5.17 -32.16
C LYS A 93 2.89 -4.83 -31.13
N ALA A 94 2.57 -4.08 -30.08
CA ALA A 94 3.54 -3.77 -29.04
C ALA A 94 3.69 -4.98 -28.10
N PRO A 95 4.84 -5.68 -28.07
CA PRO A 95 5.03 -6.75 -27.11
C PRO A 95 4.99 -6.18 -25.68
N PRO A 96 4.53 -6.96 -24.69
CA PRO A 96 4.65 -6.55 -23.29
C PRO A 96 6.13 -6.35 -23.00
N ARG A 97 6.54 -5.12 -22.67
CA ARG A 97 7.86 -4.88 -22.09
C ARG A 97 7.89 -5.61 -20.75
N ALA A 98 8.36 -6.85 -20.80
CA ALA A 98 8.75 -7.62 -19.63
C ALA A 98 9.76 -6.80 -18.83
N GLY A 99 9.62 -6.87 -17.51
CA GLY A 99 10.28 -5.97 -16.56
C GLY A 99 11.79 -5.86 -16.75
N SER A 100 12.27 -4.61 -16.79
CA SER A 100 13.67 -4.32 -16.51
C SER A 100 13.86 -4.36 -15.00
N ARG A 101 14.13 -5.56 -14.46
CA ARG A 101 14.80 -5.71 -13.16
C ARG A 101 16.23 -5.19 -13.30
N ARG A 102 16.58 -4.18 -12.51
CA ARG A 102 17.92 -4.02 -11.93
C ARG A 102 17.74 -3.55 -10.50
#